data_AF-A0AA38GRC7-F1
#
_entry.id   AF-A0AA38GRC7-F1
#
_cell.length_a   1.000
_cell.length_b   1.000
_cell.length_c   1.000
_cell.angle_alpha   90.00
_cell.angle_beta   90.00
_cell.angle_gamma   90.00
#
_symmetry.space_group_name_H-M   'P 1'
#
loop_
_entity.id
_entity.type
_entity.pdbx_description
1 polymer ?
#
loop_
_entity_poly.entity_id
_entity_poly.type
_entity_poly.pdbx_seq_one_letter_code
_entity_poly.pdbx_strand_id
1 'polypeptide(L)'
;IGEMKKLVEEGKVKYIGLSEASASIIRRAHAVHPITAVQWSGPCGLGMELGIGVVPYSPLGRGFLTSGAKILESLADDDFRKFTLEEMKQIEVIVSSGGVYGDRYGDREFVDFTWM
;
A
#
# COMPACT_ATOMS: atom_id res chain seq x y z
N ILE A 1 11.50 -16.87 9.74
CA ILE A 1 10.30 -17.07 10.61
C ILE A 1 10.58 -17.92 11.83
N GLY A 2 11.24 -19.08 11.72
CA GLY A 2 11.54 -19.93 12.89
C GLY A 2 12.24 -19.21 14.04
N GLU A 3 13.28 -18.42 13.78
CA GLU A 3 13.93 -17.62 14.84
C GLU A 3 13.04 -16.48 15.37
N MET A 4 12.26 -15.84 14.49
CA MET A 4 11.33 -14.78 14.91
C MET A 4 10.23 -15.32 15.84
N LYS A 5 9.79 -16.57 15.64
CA LYS A 5 8.86 -17.26 16.53
C LYS A 5 9.43 -17.38 17.95
N LYS A 6 10.72 -17.71 18.10
CA LYS A 6 11.35 -17.77 19.44
C LYS A 6 11.31 -16.41 20.15
N LEU A 7 11.50 -15.32 19.41
CA LEU A 7 11.39 -13.97 19.97
C LEU A 7 9.97 -13.64 20.44
N VAL A 8 8.94 -14.22 19.81
CA VAL A 8 7.56 -14.13 20.28
C VAL A 8 7.37 -14.94 21.56
N GLU A 9 7.89 -16.18 21.60
CA GLU A 9 7.79 -17.08 22.76
C GLU A 9 8.55 -16.53 23.99
N GLU A 10 9.69 -15.87 23.77
CA GLU A 10 10.45 -15.14 24.78
C GLU A 10 9.79 -13.83 25.21
N GLY A 11 8.69 -13.42 24.57
CA GLY A 11 7.96 -12.19 24.88
C GLY A 11 8.65 -10.90 24.43
N LYS A 12 9.71 -10.99 23.62
CA LYS A 12 10.47 -9.82 23.11
C LYS A 12 9.70 -9.07 22.03
N VAL A 13 8.86 -9.76 21.27
CA VAL A 13 7.96 -9.19 20.27
C VAL A 13 6.58 -9.82 20.39
N LYS A 14 5.52 -9.07 20.09
CA LYS A 14 4.14 -9.57 20.22
C LYS A 14 3.60 -10.21 18.94
N TYR A 15 4.03 -9.71 17.78
CA TYR A 15 3.47 -10.05 16.48
C TYR A 15 4.56 -10.08 15.41
N ILE A 16 4.33 -10.86 14.35
CA ILE A 16 5.23 -10.93 13.19
C ILE A 16 4.49 -10.38 11.97
N GLY A 17 5.14 -9.44 11.28
CA GLY A 17 4.72 -8.96 9.97
C GLY A 17 5.74 -9.28 8.88
N LEU A 18 5.28 -9.26 7.63
CA LEU A 18 6.12 -9.38 6.45
C LEU A 18 5.94 -8.18 5.52
N SER A 19 6.94 -7.89 4.70
CA SER A 19 6.92 -6.82 3.70
C SER A 19 7.47 -7.39 2.40
N GLU A 20 6.87 -7.01 1.27
CA GLU A 20 7.32 -7.37 -0.09
C GLU A 20 7.53 -8.88 -0.33
N ALA A 21 6.85 -9.72 0.44
CA ALA A 21 6.99 -11.17 0.38
C ALA A 21 5.92 -11.77 -0.54
N SER A 22 6.28 -12.62 -1.51
CA SER A 22 5.27 -13.25 -2.38
C SER A 22 4.22 -14.07 -1.61
N ALA A 23 3.03 -14.26 -2.20
CA ALA A 23 1.97 -15.08 -1.62
C ALA A 23 2.44 -16.48 -1.19
N SER A 24 3.31 -17.11 -1.99
CA SER A 24 3.88 -18.42 -1.66
C SER A 24 4.75 -18.38 -0.40
N ILE A 25 5.52 -17.30 -0.19
CA ILE A 25 6.37 -17.10 0.98
C ILE A 25 5.48 -16.87 2.20
N ILE A 26 4.46 -16.02 2.07
CA ILE A 26 3.53 -15.71 3.17
C ILE A 26 2.82 -16.99 3.65
N ARG A 27 2.32 -17.83 2.74
CA ARG A 27 1.69 -19.11 3.13
C ARG A 27 2.64 -20.03 3.91
N ARG A 28 3.87 -20.20 3.41
CA ARG A 28 4.89 -21.02 4.10
C ARG A 28 5.27 -20.43 5.46
N ALA A 29 5.40 -19.11 5.55
CA ALA A 29 5.68 -18.41 6.78
C ALA A 29 4.55 -18.58 7.81
N HIS A 30 3.30 -18.38 7.36
CA HIS A 30 2.10 -18.46 8.19
C HIS A 30 1.87 -19.87 8.73
N ALA A 31 2.27 -20.92 7.99
CA ALA A 31 2.26 -22.30 8.47
C ALA A 31 3.25 -22.57 9.62
N VAL A 32 4.33 -21.80 9.74
CA VAL A 32 5.32 -21.94 10.82
C VAL A 32 4.93 -21.12 12.06
N HIS A 33 4.46 -19.89 11.84
CA HIS A 33 3.92 -19.02 12.88
C HIS A 33 2.93 -18.03 12.25
N PRO A 34 1.75 -17.78 12.86
CA PRO A 34 0.77 -16.87 12.30
C PRO A 34 1.36 -15.48 12.01
N ILE A 35 1.29 -15.07 10.74
CA ILE A 35 1.67 -13.72 10.32
C ILE A 35 0.47 -12.80 10.57
N THR A 36 0.70 -11.71 11.30
CA THR A 36 -0.37 -10.80 11.72
C THR A 36 -0.68 -9.76 10.64
N ALA A 37 0.35 -9.24 9.98
CA ALA A 37 0.19 -8.22 8.95
C ALA A 37 1.19 -8.38 7.81
N VAL A 38 0.79 -7.98 6.60
CA VAL A 38 1.64 -7.92 5.43
C VAL A 38 1.59 -6.52 4.82
N GLN A 39 2.75 -5.93 4.58
CA GLN A 39 2.86 -4.75 3.73
C GLN A 39 2.91 -5.16 2.26
N TRP A 40 2.07 -4.53 1.42
CA TRP A 40 1.98 -4.87 -0.01
C TRP A 40 1.58 -3.65 -0.87
N SER A 41 2.02 -3.59 -2.13
CA SER A 41 1.85 -2.45 -3.06
C SER A 41 0.79 -2.65 -4.17
N GLY A 42 -0.20 -3.52 -3.97
CA GLY A 42 -1.11 -4.02 -5.02
C GLY A 42 -2.26 -4.87 -4.46
N PRO A 43 -3.24 -5.26 -5.29
CA PRO A 43 -4.42 -5.98 -4.82
C PRO A 43 -4.02 -7.34 -4.24
N CYS A 44 -4.29 -7.53 -2.95
CA CYS A 44 -3.88 -8.73 -2.20
C CYS A 44 -5.10 -9.42 -1.59
N GLY A 45 -5.66 -10.40 -2.31
CA GLY A 45 -6.73 -11.27 -1.78
C GLY A 45 -6.27 -12.19 -0.63
N LEU A 46 -4.96 -12.27 -0.40
CA LEU A 46 -4.36 -13.15 0.60
C LEU A 46 -4.69 -12.78 2.04
N GLY A 47 -4.89 -11.47 2.31
CA GLY A 47 -5.25 -10.99 3.64
C GLY A 47 -6.58 -11.56 4.12
N MET A 48 -7.58 -11.54 3.24
CA MET A 48 -8.90 -12.11 3.52
C MET A 48 -8.85 -13.64 3.65
N GLU A 49 -8.07 -14.32 2.80
CA GLU A 49 -7.97 -15.78 2.81
C GLU A 49 -7.32 -16.32 4.09
N LEU A 50 -6.26 -15.68 4.58
CA LEU A 50 -5.48 -16.16 5.72
C LEU A 50 -5.81 -15.43 7.04
N GLY A 51 -6.75 -14.48 7.03
CA GLY A 51 -7.06 -13.64 8.19
C GLY A 51 -5.91 -12.72 8.61
N ILE A 52 -5.13 -12.23 7.65
CA ILE A 52 -3.95 -11.38 7.85
C ILE A 52 -4.32 -9.93 7.54
N GLY A 53 -3.90 -8.99 8.39
CA GLY A 53 -4.04 -7.56 8.12
C GLY A 53 -3.21 -7.12 6.91
N VAL A 54 -3.81 -6.38 5.98
CA VAL A 54 -3.09 -5.82 4.82
C VAL A 54 -2.74 -4.37 5.11
N VAL A 55 -1.47 -4.02 4.98
CA VAL A 55 -0.96 -2.66 5.14
C VAL A 55 -0.51 -2.16 3.76
N PRO A 56 -1.22 -1.22 3.14
CA PRO A 56 -0.85 -0.73 1.82
C PRO A 56 0.49 0.04 1.87
N TYR A 57 1.38 -0.25 0.93
CA TYR A 57 2.56 0.59 0.72
C TYR A 57 2.20 1.83 -0.09
N SER A 58 2.63 3.01 0.38
CA SER A 58 2.41 4.31 -0.30
C SER A 58 0.96 4.54 -0.77
N PRO A 59 -0.04 4.45 0.14
CA PRO A 59 -1.46 4.50 -0.23
C PRO A 59 -1.87 5.80 -0.94
N LEU A 60 -1.12 6.90 -0.75
CA LEU A 60 -1.36 8.19 -1.40
C LEU A 60 -0.46 8.45 -2.62
N GLY A 61 0.19 7.41 -3.16
CA GLY A 61 1.11 7.57 -4.30
C GLY A 61 2.22 8.58 -4.01
N ARG A 62 2.76 8.59 -2.78
CA ARG A 62 3.77 9.57 -2.32
C ARG A 62 3.32 11.05 -2.40
N GLY A 63 2.02 11.30 -2.27
CA GLY A 63 1.41 12.63 -2.34
C GLY A 63 0.80 12.96 -3.70
N PHE A 64 0.96 12.09 -4.70
CA PHE A 64 0.38 12.28 -6.02
C PHE A 64 -1.15 12.26 -5.98
N LEU A 65 -1.75 11.34 -5.23
CA LEU A 65 -3.22 11.22 -5.17
C LEU A 65 -3.89 12.38 -4.44
N THR A 66 -3.12 13.16 -3.66
CA THR A 66 -3.63 14.34 -2.95
C THR A 66 -3.40 15.65 -3.69
N SER A 67 -2.34 15.74 -4.51
CA SER A 67 -1.89 17.01 -5.10
C SER A 67 -1.80 17.00 -6.63
N GLY A 68 -2.01 15.85 -7.28
CA GLY A 68 -1.88 15.67 -8.73
C GLY A 68 -0.47 15.92 -9.24
N ALA A 69 -0.31 16.14 -10.55
CA ALA A 69 1.02 16.38 -11.14
C ALA A 69 1.69 17.68 -10.66
N LYS A 70 0.92 18.62 -10.11
CA LYS A 70 1.46 19.88 -9.55
C LYS A 70 2.47 19.65 -8.44
N ILE A 71 2.43 18.50 -7.77
CA ILE A 71 3.43 18.15 -6.76
C ILE A 71 4.85 18.23 -7.33
N LEU A 72 5.06 17.82 -8.58
CA LEU A 72 6.37 17.80 -9.25
C LEU A 72 7.02 19.18 -9.34
N GLU A 73 6.22 20.23 -9.49
CA GLU A 73 6.67 21.62 -9.57
C GLU A 73 7.19 22.13 -8.21
N SER A 74 6.72 21.54 -7.11
CA SER A 74 7.11 21.92 -5.75
C SER A 74 8.29 21.13 -5.17
N LEU A 75 8.75 20.09 -5.89
CA LEU A 75 9.84 19.24 -5.43
C LEU A 75 11.21 19.83 -5.81
N ALA A 76 12.20 19.64 -4.94
CA ALA A 76 13.60 19.92 -5.26
C ALA A 76 14.11 18.97 -6.36
N ASP A 77 15.13 19.39 -7.12
CA ASP A 77 15.66 18.62 -8.26
C ASP A 77 16.29 17.28 -7.86
N ASP A 78 16.77 17.17 -6.63
CA ASP A 78 17.35 15.95 -6.05
C ASP A 78 16.33 15.09 -5.29
N ASP A 79 15.04 15.47 -5.28
CA ASP A 79 13.99 14.68 -4.64
C ASP A 79 13.70 13.41 -5.45
N PHE A 80 13.91 12.25 -4.83
CA PHE A 80 13.70 10.94 -5.46
C PHE A 80 12.27 10.75 -6.01
N ARG A 81 11.28 11.47 -5.47
CA ARG A 81 9.91 11.40 -5.95
C ARG A 81 9.77 11.92 -7.38
N LYS A 82 10.61 12.86 -7.83
CA LYS A 82 10.60 13.34 -9.23
C LYS A 82 10.76 12.19 -10.21
N PHE A 83 11.72 11.29 -9.96
CA PHE A 83 11.94 10.11 -10.79
C PHE A 83 10.72 9.19 -10.80
N THR A 84 10.14 8.90 -9.64
CA THR A 84 9.02 7.94 -9.54
C THR A 84 7.67 8.48 -9.99
N LEU A 85 7.46 9.81 -9.91
CA LEU A 85 6.18 10.45 -10.21
C LEU A 85 6.09 10.94 -11.66
N GLU A 86 7.21 11.15 -12.35
CA GLU A 86 7.24 11.53 -13.77
C GLU A 86 6.56 10.45 -14.64
N GLU A 87 6.76 9.17 -14.30
CA GLU A 87 6.09 8.02 -14.95
C GLU A 87 4.59 7.95 -14.65
N MET A 88 4.17 8.51 -13.50
CA MET A 88 2.77 8.50 -13.04
C MET A 88 1.91 9.60 -13.69
N LYS A 89 2.48 10.50 -14.51
CA LYS A 89 1.70 11.53 -15.25
C LYS A 89 0.59 10.93 -16.12
N GLN A 90 0.81 9.72 -16.64
CA GLN A 90 -0.21 9.01 -17.44
C GLN A 90 -1.43 8.58 -16.59
N ILE A 91 -1.27 8.44 -15.28
CA ILE A 91 -2.34 8.05 -14.35
C ILE A 91 -3.27 9.24 -14.07
N GLU A 92 -2.77 10.48 -14.02
CA GLU A 92 -3.61 11.68 -13.85
C GLU A 92 -4.62 11.84 -15.00
N VAL A 93 -4.23 11.51 -16.23
CA VAL A 93 -5.12 11.52 -17.40
C VAL A 93 -6.26 10.51 -17.23
N ILE A 94 -5.98 9.33 -16.69
CA ILE A 94 -7.00 8.30 -16.43
C ILE A 94 -7.94 8.75 -15.30
N VAL A 95 -7.40 9.24 -14.19
CA VAL A 95 -8.20 9.71 -13.04
C VAL A 95 -9.09 10.90 -13.44
N SER A 96 -8.58 11.85 -14.21
CA SER A 96 -9.37 12.99 -14.71
C SER A 96 -10.45 12.59 -15.73
N SER A 97 -10.22 11.53 -16.52
CA SER A 97 -11.21 10.99 -17.46
C SER A 97 -12.27 10.09 -16.80
N GLY A 98 -12.07 9.65 -15.55
CA GLY A 98 -13.01 8.82 -14.77
C GLY A 98 -14.16 9.58 -14.08
N GLY A 99 -14.32 10.87 -14.36
CA GLY A 99 -15.33 11.74 -13.74
C GLY A 99 -16.76 11.44 -14.16
N VAL A 100 -17.35 10.35 -13.65
CA VAL A 100 -18.83 10.13 -13.72
C VAL A 100 -19.42 9.69 -12.36
N TYR A 101 -18.59 9.43 -11.33
CA TYR A 101 -19.10 8.99 -10.02
C TYR A 101 -19.10 10.08 -8.93
N GLY A 102 -18.33 11.16 -9.09
CA GLY A 102 -18.21 12.25 -8.10
C GLY A 102 -19.39 13.22 -8.04
N ASP A 103 -20.27 13.24 -9.04
CA ASP A 103 -21.35 14.23 -9.10
C ASP A 103 -22.56 13.90 -8.21
N ARG A 104 -22.60 12.71 -7.59
CA ARG A 104 -23.73 12.30 -6.73
C ARG A 104 -23.55 12.64 -5.24
N TYR A 105 -22.34 12.94 -4.80
CA TYR A 105 -22.03 13.35 -3.42
C TYR A 105 -20.94 14.41 -3.50
N GLY A 106 -21.31 15.68 -3.32
CA GLY A 106 -20.54 16.86 -3.70
C GLY A 106 -19.25 17.16 -2.92
N ASP A 107 -18.41 16.17 -2.67
CA ASP A 107 -17.11 16.34 -2.00
C ASP A 107 -15.98 15.90 -2.94
N ARG A 108 -15.32 16.90 -3.57
CA ARG A 108 -14.17 16.72 -4.47
C ARG A 108 -12.87 16.28 -3.76
N GLU A 109 -12.93 15.93 -2.48
CA GLU A 109 -11.74 15.60 -1.67
C GLU A 109 -11.62 14.13 -1.28
N PHE A 110 -12.60 13.28 -1.57
CA PHE A 110 -12.57 11.87 -1.18
C PHE A 110 -12.84 10.95 -2.36
N VAL A 111 -11.86 10.86 -3.26
CA VAL A 111 -11.73 9.72 -4.14
C VAL A 111 -10.49 8.98 -3.69
N ASP A 112 -10.63 7.68 -3.44
CA ASP A 112 -9.54 6.71 -3.26
C ASP A 112 -9.18 6.25 -1.82
N PHE A 113 -10.18 5.79 -1.08
CA PHE A 113 -10.00 4.77 -0.03
C PHE A 113 -10.99 3.58 -0.15
N THR A 114 -11.94 3.63 -1.09
CA THR A 114 -13.05 2.66 -1.19
C THR A 114 -12.64 1.32 -1.83
N TRP A 115 -11.37 1.14 -2.18
CA TRP A 115 -10.83 -0.10 -2.76
C TRP A 115 -9.81 -0.81 -1.86
N MET A 116 -9.84 -0.57 -0.54
CA MET A 116 -9.17 -1.39 0.47
C MET A 116 -10.14 -2.28 1.22
#